data_AF-A0A933GWC0-F1
#
_entry.id   AF-A0A933GWC0-F1
#
_cell.length_a   1.000
_cell.length_b   1.000
_cell.length_c   1.000
_cell.angle_alpha   90.00
_cell.angle_beta   90.00
_cell.angle_gamma   90.00
#
_symmetry.space_group_name_H-M   'P 1'
#
loop_
_entity.id
_entity.type
_entity.pdbx_description
1 polymer ?
#
loop_
_entity_poly.entity_id
_entity_poly.type
_entity_poly.pdbx_seq_one_letter_code
_entity_poly.pdbx_strand_id
1 'polypeptide(L)'
;MSAAPFRDRVVQHLVGCVLERLFERRLIHETYANRVGKGTHKAIARCQEFVREGGFFLKLDIVKYFPSIDHEILLAELARVVRPGAFFELLRTIVASGSGVGFRVENPGSGYGVRGTGFGER
;
A
#
# COMPACT_ATOMS: atom_id res chain seq x y z
N MET A 1 5.56 9.10 18.50
CA MET A 1 4.16 8.66 18.33
C MET A 1 3.25 9.77 18.85
N SER A 2 2.90 10.75 18.01
CA SER A 2 1.86 11.72 18.37
C SER A 2 0.54 11.13 17.90
N ALA A 3 -0.28 10.63 18.82
CA ALA A 3 -1.62 10.16 18.48
C ALA A 3 -2.41 11.33 17.93
N ALA A 4 -2.92 11.23 16.70
CA ALA A 4 -3.74 12.28 16.10
C ALA A 4 -4.88 12.66 17.07
N PRO A 5 -5.17 13.96 17.28
CA PRO A 5 -6.27 14.42 18.12
C PRO A 5 -7.57 13.69 17.78
N PHE A 6 -8.46 13.47 18.76
CA PHE A 6 -9.71 12.71 18.52
C PHE A 6 -10.52 13.25 17.34
N ARG A 7 -10.54 14.57 17.14
CA ARG A 7 -11.18 15.22 15.98
C ARG A 7 -10.59 14.77 14.65
N ASP A 8 -9.26 14.73 14.53
CA ASP A 8 -8.59 14.26 13.32
C ASP A 8 -8.90 12.80 13.03
N ARG A 9 -9.03 11.95 14.05
CA ARG A 9 -9.43 10.55 13.84
C ARG A 9 -10.81 10.42 13.24
N VAL A 10 -11.77 11.24 13.66
CA VAL A 10 -13.13 11.26 13.08
C VAL A 10 -13.06 11.71 11.62
N VAL A 11 -12.31 12.77 11.31
CA VAL A 11 -12.14 13.24 9.93
C VAL A 11 -11.45 12.18 9.07
N GLN A 12 -10.35 11.60 9.53
CA GLN A 12 -9.61 10.54 8.83
C GLN A 12 -10.48 9.31 8.60
N HIS A 13 -11.33 8.93 9.57
CA HIS A 13 -12.26 7.83 9.40
C HIS A 13 -13.31 8.11 8.32
N LEU A 14 -13.92 9.30 8.34
CA LEU A 14 -14.89 9.71 7.31
C LEU A 14 -14.25 9.78 5.92
N VAL A 15 -13.05 10.35 5.82
CA VAL A 15 -12.24 10.36 4.59
C VAL A 15 -11.98 8.93 4.13
N GLY A 16 -11.59 8.04 5.04
CA GLY A 16 -11.39 6.62 4.77
C GLY A 16 -12.62 5.95 4.13
N CYS A 17 -13.80 6.13 4.71
CA CYS A 17 -15.04 5.56 4.15
C CYS A 17 -15.36 6.06 2.73
N VAL A 18 -15.06 7.33 2.43
CA VAL A 18 -15.26 7.90 1.09
C VAL A 18 -14.24 7.33 0.10
N LEU A 19 -12.97 7.28 0.50
CA LEU A 19 -11.90 6.74 -0.32
C LEU A 19 -12.11 5.25 -0.60
N GLU A 20 -12.50 4.46 0.40
CA GLU A 20 -12.83 3.05 0.25
C GLU A 20 -13.86 2.84 -0.87
N ARG A 21 -14.94 3.62 -0.90
CA ARG A 21 -15.96 3.52 -1.96
C ARG A 21 -15.43 3.85 -3.36
N LEU A 22 -14.51 4.80 -3.46
CA LEU A 22 -13.91 5.19 -4.73
C LEU A 22 -12.91 4.15 -5.25
N PHE A 23 -12.11 3.57 -4.34
CA PHE A 23 -11.07 2.61 -4.66
C PHE A 23 -11.57 1.17 -4.78
N GLU A 24 -12.63 0.77 -4.09
CA GLU A 24 -13.16 -0.61 -4.13
C GLU A 24 -13.50 -1.06 -5.57
N ARG A 25 -13.92 -0.13 -6.45
CA ARG A 25 -14.19 -0.41 -7.88
C ARG A 25 -12.93 -0.53 -8.75
N ARG A 26 -11.79 -0.02 -8.28
CA ARG A 26 -10.51 0.02 -9.01
C ARG A 26 -9.49 -0.99 -8.48
N LEU A 27 -9.68 -1.48 -7.27
CA LEU A 27 -8.80 -2.47 -6.65
C LEU A 27 -8.93 -3.83 -7.33
N ILE A 28 -7.78 -4.48 -7.50
CA ILE A 28 -7.68 -5.82 -8.04
C ILE A 28 -8.44 -6.81 -7.12
N HIS A 29 -9.03 -7.85 -7.70
CA HIS A 29 -9.83 -8.82 -6.97
C HIS A 29 -9.00 -9.58 -5.92
N GLU A 30 -7.72 -9.84 -6.20
CA GLU A 30 -6.76 -10.48 -5.29
C GLU A 30 -6.18 -9.57 -4.20
N THR A 31 -6.60 -8.30 -4.10
CA THR A 31 -6.27 -7.49 -2.92
C THR A 31 -7.18 -7.89 -1.76
N TYR A 32 -6.62 -8.54 -0.74
CA TYR A 32 -7.35 -9.00 0.44
C TYR A 32 -7.11 -8.14 1.71
N ALA A 33 -6.09 -7.28 1.71
CA ALA A 33 -5.77 -6.44 2.86
C ALA A 33 -6.72 -5.25 2.98
N ASN A 34 -7.10 -4.90 4.22
CA ASN A 34 -7.84 -3.68 4.58
C ASN A 34 -9.16 -3.47 3.81
N ARG A 35 -9.89 -4.56 3.49
CA ARG A 35 -11.16 -4.50 2.76
C ARG A 35 -12.31 -5.10 3.56
N VAL A 36 -13.47 -4.46 3.49
CA VAL A 36 -14.69 -4.96 4.12
C VAL A 36 -15.13 -6.25 3.42
N GLY A 37 -15.24 -7.35 4.15
CA GLY A 37 -15.69 -8.64 3.62
C GLY A 37 -14.61 -9.46 2.87
N LYS A 38 -13.37 -8.96 2.79
CA LYS A 38 -12.19 -9.73 2.38
C LYS A 38 -11.22 -9.77 3.55
N GLY A 39 -10.95 -10.97 4.04
CA GLY A 39 -10.09 -11.18 5.21
C GLY A 39 -9.08 -12.28 4.97
N THR A 40 -8.24 -12.52 5.98
CA THR A 40 -7.15 -13.49 5.96
C THR A 40 -7.63 -14.88 5.52
N HIS A 41 -8.81 -15.30 5.96
CA HIS A 41 -9.38 -16.60 5.58
C HIS A 41 -9.64 -16.75 4.08
N LYS A 42 -10.15 -15.69 3.41
CA LYS A 42 -10.38 -15.73 1.95
C LYS A 42 -9.05 -15.70 1.18
N ALA A 43 -8.07 -14.94 1.68
CA ALA A 43 -6.74 -14.89 1.08
C ALA A 43 -6.04 -16.26 1.15
N ILE A 44 -6.11 -16.93 2.30
CA ILE A 44 -5.52 -18.26 2.50
C ILE A 44 -6.21 -19.29 1.62
N ALA A 45 -7.55 -19.30 1.55
CA ALA A 45 -8.28 -20.23 0.69
C ALA A 45 -7.85 -20.11 -0.79
N ARG A 46 -7.75 -18.86 -1.31
CA ARG A 46 -7.29 -18.62 -2.68
C ARG A 46 -5.82 -18.99 -2.87
N CYS A 47 -4.97 -18.74 -1.88
CA CYS A 47 -3.57 -19.16 -1.91
C CYS A 47 -3.44 -20.69 -1.97
N GLN A 48 -4.26 -21.42 -1.20
CA GLN A 48 -4.28 -22.88 -1.22
C GLN A 48 -4.72 -23.46 -2.57
N GLU A 49 -5.66 -22.81 -3.27
CA GLU A 49 -6.03 -23.17 -4.64
C GLU A 49 -4.83 -23.03 -5.59
N PHE A 50 -4.13 -21.89 -5.58
CA PHE A 50 -2.97 -21.66 -6.43
C PHE A 50 -1.79 -22.60 -6.12
N VAL A 51 -1.58 -22.95 -4.85
CA VAL A 51 -0.54 -23.92 -4.46
C VAL A 51 -0.87 -25.32 -4.98
N ARG A 52 -2.17 -25.69 -5.04
CA ARG A 52 -2.62 -27.00 -5.52
C ARG A 52 -2.50 -27.18 -7.03
N GLU A 53 -2.61 -26.09 -7.79
CA GLU A 53 -2.37 -26.10 -9.25
C GLU A 53 -0.89 -26.28 -9.61
N GLY A 54 0.01 -26.14 -8.63
CA GLY A 54 1.46 -26.27 -8.81
C GLY A 54 2.09 -25.02 -9.41
N GLY A 55 3.39 -24.82 -9.17
CA GLY A 55 4.15 -23.69 -9.69
C GLY A 55 5.19 -23.14 -8.72
N PHE A 56 5.79 -22.01 -9.10
CA PHE A 56 6.73 -21.25 -8.27
C PHE A 56 6.03 -20.06 -7.65
N PHE A 57 6.32 -19.77 -6.37
CA PHE A 57 5.80 -18.58 -5.69
C PHE A 57 6.91 -17.58 -5.43
N LEU A 58 6.58 -16.29 -5.52
CA LEU A 58 7.46 -15.19 -5.19
C LEU A 58 6.91 -14.45 -3.96
N LYS A 59 7.65 -14.49 -2.86
CA LYS A 59 7.34 -13.69 -1.67
C LYS A 59 8.03 -12.34 -1.79
N LEU A 60 7.24 -11.27 -1.82
CA LEU A 60 7.72 -9.89 -1.82
C LEU A 60 7.24 -9.18 -0.56
N ASP A 61 8.12 -8.39 0.05
CA ASP A 61 7.78 -7.52 1.19
C ASP A 61 8.50 -6.17 1.02
N ILE A 62 7.79 -5.07 1.28
CA ILE A 62 8.31 -3.71 1.09
C ILE A 62 8.72 -3.15 2.46
N VAL A 63 10.02 -2.89 2.61
CA VAL A 63 10.57 -2.29 3.83
C VAL A 63 9.99 -0.89 4.03
N LYS A 64 9.42 -0.65 5.22
CA LYS A 64 8.85 0.65 5.62
C LYS A 64 7.89 1.22 4.56
N TYR A 65 6.92 0.41 4.12
CA TYR A 65 5.96 0.78 3.08
C TYR A 65 5.36 2.19 3.27
N PHE A 66 4.86 2.56 4.45
CA PHE A 66 4.26 3.89 4.64
C PHE A 66 5.26 5.05 4.57
N PRO A 67 6.43 4.99 5.27
CA PRO A 67 7.46 6.02 5.12
C PRO A 67 8.13 6.11 3.76
N SER A 68 8.10 5.06 2.93
CA SER A 68 8.78 5.02 1.64
C SER A 68 7.93 5.50 0.47
N ILE A 69 6.66 5.85 0.71
CA ILE A 69 5.77 6.38 -0.33
C ILE A 69 6.18 7.81 -0.66
N ASP A 70 6.42 8.05 -1.95
CA ASP A 70 6.61 9.40 -2.47
C ASP A 70 5.26 10.14 -2.50
N HIS A 71 5.20 11.29 -1.83
CA HIS A 71 3.98 12.07 -1.68
C HIS A 71 3.54 12.71 -3.00
N GLU A 72 4.45 13.04 -3.91
CA GLU A 72 4.11 13.59 -5.23
C GLU A 72 3.47 12.52 -6.11
N ILE A 73 4.04 11.31 -6.12
CA ILE A 73 3.45 10.17 -6.86
C ILE A 73 2.08 9.81 -6.26
N LEU A 74 1.96 9.78 -4.93
CA LEU A 74 0.69 9.52 -4.25
C LEU A 74 -0.37 10.55 -4.62
N LEU A 75 -0.03 11.84 -4.61
CA LEU A 75 -0.96 12.91 -4.96
C LEU A 75 -1.35 12.89 -6.44
N ALA A 76 -0.41 12.57 -7.33
CA ALA A 76 -0.68 12.39 -8.75
C ALA A 76 -1.67 11.24 -9.00
N GLU A 77 -1.49 10.10 -8.34
CA GLU A 77 -2.43 8.97 -8.44
C GLU A 77 -3.79 9.29 -7.82
N LEU A 78 -3.84 10.01 -6.70
CA LEU A 78 -5.09 10.49 -6.11
C LEU A 78 -5.85 11.44 -7.03
N ALA A 79 -5.17 12.33 -7.75
CA ALA A 79 -5.79 13.28 -8.69
C ALA A 79 -6.49 12.58 -9.87
N ARG A 80 -6.13 11.33 -10.18
CA ARG A 80 -6.78 10.52 -11.23
C ARG A 80 -8.13 9.92 -10.78
N VAL A 81 -8.37 9.89 -9.48
CA VAL A 81 -9.54 9.25 -8.87
C VAL A 81 -10.47 10.29 -8.25
N VAL A 82 -9.91 11.30 -7.59
CA VAL A 82 -10.62 12.33 -6.86
C VAL A 82 -10.64 13.62 -7.68
N ARG A 83 -11.82 14.20 -7.86
CA ARG A 83 -11.95 15.48 -8.57
C ARG A 83 -11.24 16.60 -7.81
N PRO A 84 -10.57 17.54 -8.51
CA PRO A 84 -10.00 18.73 -7.89
C PRO A 84 -11.07 19.53 -7.14
N GLY A 85 -10.76 19.97 -5.92
CA GLY A 85 -11.68 20.72 -5.08
C GLY A 85 -11.34 20.63 -3.59
N ALA A 86 -12.23 21.12 -2.73
CA ALA A 86 -12.02 21.20 -1.28
C ALA A 86 -11.65 19.85 -0.63
N PHE A 87 -12.20 18.74 -1.13
CA PHE A 87 -11.87 17.40 -0.65
C PHE A 87 -10.44 16.98 -1.03
N PHE A 88 -9.97 17.33 -2.23
CA PHE A 88 -8.59 17.03 -2.65
C PHE A 88 -7.57 17.87 -1.85
N GLU A 89 -7.87 19.13 -1.59
CA GLU A 89 -7.03 19.99 -0.73
C GLU A 89 -6.98 19.50 0.73
N LEU A 90 -8.07 18.93 1.23
CA LEU A 90 -8.08 18.25 2.53
C LEU A 90 -7.14 17.03 2.53
N LEU A 91 -7.19 16.20 1.47
CA LEU A 91 -6.28 15.05 1.34
C LEU A 91 -4.82 15.49 1.29
N ARG A 92 -4.49 16.52 0.51
CA ARG A 92 -3.13 17.10 0.46
C ARG A 92 -2.67 17.55 1.84
N THR A 93 -3.53 18.23 2.59
CA THR A 93 -3.24 18.69 3.95
C THR A 93 -2.95 17.52 4.89
N ILE A 94 -3.76 16.47 4.84
CA ILE A 94 -3.57 15.27 5.67
C ILE A 94 -2.25 14.57 5.33
N VAL A 95 -1.94 14.39 4.04
CA VAL A 95 -0.66 13.79 3.60
C VAL A 95 0.53 14.64 4.03
N ALA A 96 0.46 15.96 3.83
CA ALA A 96 1.50 16.90 4.23
C ALA A 96 1.74 16.92 5.76
N SER A 97 0.67 16.73 6.56
CA SER A 97 0.79 16.66 8.02
C SER A 97 1.58 15.43 8.51
N GLY A 98 1.65 14.36 7.71
CA GLY A 98 2.42 13.14 8.00
C GLY A 98 3.91 13.21 7.64
N SER A 99 4.31 14.18 6.81
CA SER A 99 5.68 14.32 6.27
C SER A 99 6.74 14.61 7.34
N GLY A 100 6.35 15.08 8.53
CA GLY A 100 7.26 15.38 9.63
C GLY A 100 7.72 14.16 10.46
N VAL A 101 7.28 12.94 10.10
CA VAL A 101 7.54 11.71 10.88
C VAL A 101 8.49 10.73 10.17
N GLY A 102 9.06 11.12 9.02
CA GLY A 102 9.95 10.28 8.20
C GLY A 102 11.44 10.54 8.44
N PHE A 103 12.13 9.56 9.02
CA PHE A 103 13.60 9.52 9.14
C PHE A 103 14.28 9.52 7.74
N ARG A 104 15.40 10.24 7.63
CA ARG A 104 16.33 10.19 6.49
C ARG A 104 16.74 8.74 6.24
N VAL A 105 16.23 8.13 5.16
CA VAL A 105 16.78 6.88 4.63
C VAL A 105 17.94 7.27 3.72
N GLU A 106 19.13 7.43 4.30
CA GLU A 106 20.35 7.28 3.51
C GLU A 106 20.39 5.84 3.02
N ASN A 107 20.46 5.67 1.70
CA ASN A 107 20.52 4.37 1.06
C ASN A 107 21.96 4.11 0.57
N PRO A 108 22.85 3.50 1.38
CA PRO A 108 24.09 2.95 0.86
C PRO A 108 23.86 1.48 0.51
N GLY A 109 23.64 1.17 -0.77
CA GLY A 109 23.44 -0.24 -1.12
C GLY A 109 22.99 -0.57 -2.54
N SER A 110 23.43 0.18 -3.56
CA SER A 110 23.43 -0.35 -4.92
C SER A 110 24.49 -1.45 -5.00
N GLY A 111 24.09 -2.70 -4.78
CA GLY A 111 25.01 -3.83 -4.73
C GLY A 111 24.34 -5.20 -4.85
N TYR A 112 23.33 -5.35 -5.71
CA TYR A 112 22.86 -6.68 -6.11
C TYR A 112 23.70 -7.19 -7.29
N GLY A 113 24.78 -7.90 -6.96
CA GLY A 113 25.50 -8.76 -7.89
C GLY A 113 24.67 -10.00 -8.19
N VAL A 114 24.20 -10.11 -9.44
CA VAL A 114 23.58 -11.31 -9.97
C VAL A 114 24.70 -12.35 -10.19
N ARG A 115 24.86 -13.31 -9.28
CA ARG A 115 25.59 -14.55 -9.61
C ARG A 115 24.60 -15.54 -10.20
N GLY A 116 24.74 -15.74 -11.50
CA GLY A 116 23.95 -16.68 -12.28
C GLY A 116 24.19 -18.15 -11.90
N THR A 117 23.12 -18.92 -12.14
CA THR A 117 23.10 -20.24 -12.80
C THR A 117 24.05 -21.33 -12.31
N GLY A 118 23.45 -22.41 -11.81
CA GLY A 118 24.07 -23.73 -11.65
C GLY A 118 23.02 -24.80 -11.39
N PHE A 119 22.26 -25.15 -12.43
CA PHE A 119 21.42 -26.36 -12.51
C PHE A 119 22.18 -27.36 -13.40
N GLY A 120 22.34 -28.61 -12.94
CA GLY A 120 23.03 -29.71 -13.62
C GLY A 120 23.40 -30.77 -12.57
N GLU A 121 22.50 -31.72 -12.31
CA GLU A 121 22.49 -33.10 -12.87
C GLU A 121 23.59 -34.01 -12.31
N ARG A 122 23.10 -35.10 -11.68
CA ARG A 122 23.69 -36.44 -11.45
C ARG A 122 25.21 -36.61 -11.50
#